data_AF-A0A9X1KAM0-F1
#
_entry.id   AF-A0A9X1KAM0-F1
#
_cell.length_a   1.000
_cell.length_b   1.000
_cell.length_c   1.000
_cell.angle_alpha   90.00
_cell.angle_beta   90.00
_cell.angle_gamma   90.00
#
_symmetry.space_group_name_H-M   'P 1'
#
loop_
_entity.id
_entity.type
_entity.pdbx_description
1 polymer ?
#
loop_
_entity_poly.entity_id
_entity_poly.type
_entity_poly.pdbx_seq_one_letter_code
_entity_poly.pdbx_strand_id
1 'polypeptide(L)'
;MPNEYLSLEENLSSKMSRKLGEKYGLTELEEAKVNYGLAILFINLFKFMLIYVSAFFLHSILAVITTHLSFIAVRRYAKGYHASRSMACTLYSMG
;
A
#
# COMPACT_ATOMS: atom_id res chain seq x y z
N MET A 1 -1.50 -19.34 6.57
CA MET A 1 -1.92 -18.74 5.28
C MET A 1 -1.06 -19.38 4.21
N PRO A 2 -1.57 -20.32 3.39
CA PRO A 2 -0.72 -21.15 2.56
C PRO A 2 -0.41 -20.48 1.21
N ASN A 3 0.88 -20.42 0.89
CA ASN A 3 1.48 -20.37 -0.44
C ASN A 3 1.02 -19.27 -1.41
N GLU A 4 1.37 -18.02 -1.09
CA GLU A 4 1.38 -16.92 -2.06
C GLU A 4 2.82 -16.45 -2.21
N TYR A 5 3.29 -16.27 -3.45
CA TYR A 5 4.64 -15.79 -3.75
C TYR A 5 4.87 -14.47 -3.01
N LEU A 6 5.77 -14.46 -2.00
CA LEU A 6 6.10 -13.27 -1.22
C LEU A 6 6.52 -12.13 -2.15
N SER A 7 5.70 -11.09 -2.20
CA SER A 7 5.98 -9.88 -2.97
C SER A 7 7.27 -9.20 -2.49
N LEU A 8 7.93 -8.41 -3.33
CA LEU A 8 9.17 -7.71 -2.94
C LEU A 8 8.94 -6.80 -1.72
N GLU A 9 7.74 -6.25 -1.65
CA GLU A 9 7.21 -5.39 -0.59
C GLU A 9 7.12 -6.13 0.75
N GLU A 10 6.66 -7.38 0.76
CA GLU A 10 6.59 -8.20 1.99
C GLU A 10 7.95 -8.71 2.45
N ASN A 11 8.87 -8.98 1.51
CA ASN A 11 10.26 -9.28 1.84
C ASN A 11 10.97 -8.06 2.44
N LEU A 12 10.64 -6.86 1.97
CA LEU A 12 11.17 -5.62 2.54
C LEU A 12 10.54 -5.33 3.92
N SER A 13 9.23 -5.52 4.06
CA SER A 13 8.52 -5.31 5.32
C SER A 13 9.03 -6.23 6.41
N SER A 14 9.23 -7.51 6.12
CA SER A 14 9.71 -8.51 7.09
C SER A 14 11.15 -8.25 7.54
N LYS A 15 12.04 -7.84 6.62
CA LYS A 15 13.41 -7.45 6.97
C LYS A 15 13.43 -6.21 7.87
N MET A 16 12.59 -5.24 7.57
CA MET A 16 12.51 -4.00 8.35
C MET A 16 11.82 -4.20 9.69
N SER A 17 10.75 -4.97 9.76
CA SER A 17 10.06 -5.28 11.01
C SER A 17 10.96 -6.02 11.97
N ARG A 18 11.74 -7.00 11.50
CA ARG A 18 12.71 -7.73 12.33
C ARG A 18 13.80 -6.83 12.88
N LYS A 19 14.39 -5.96 12.05
CA LYS A 19 15.37 -4.96 12.51
C LYS A 19 14.77 -4.01 13.56
N LEU A 20 13.50 -3.64 13.42
CA LEU A 20 12.81 -2.78 14.38
C LEU A 20 12.49 -3.54 15.67
N GLY A 21 12.06 -4.79 15.57
CA GLY A 21 11.81 -5.69 16.69
C GLY A 21 13.04 -5.86 17.57
N GLU A 22 14.19 -6.19 16.95
CA GLU A 22 15.47 -6.33 17.64
C GLU A 22 15.93 -5.01 18.30
N LYS A 23 15.75 -3.87 17.63
CA LYS A 23 16.21 -2.56 18.13
C LYS A 23 15.37 -2.05 19.30
N TYR A 24 14.07 -2.31 19.30
CA TYR A 24 13.13 -1.76 20.29
C TYR A 24 12.62 -2.79 21.30
N GLY A 25 13.05 -4.06 21.21
CA GLY A 25 12.61 -5.13 22.10
C GLY A 25 11.11 -5.40 22.00
N LEU A 26 10.56 -5.34 20.78
CA LEU A 26 9.13 -5.52 20.55
C LEU A 26 8.69 -6.95 20.86
N THR A 27 7.47 -7.11 21.36
CA THR A 27 6.83 -8.43 21.45
C THR A 27 6.52 -8.98 20.05
N GLU A 28 6.35 -10.30 19.92
CA GLU A 28 5.97 -10.92 18.63
C GLU A 28 4.70 -10.31 18.02
N LEU A 29 3.73 -9.93 18.87
CA LEU A 29 2.50 -9.29 18.42
C LEU A 29 2.74 -7.89 17.88
N GLU A 30 3.62 -7.12 18.51
CA GLU A 30 3.98 -5.77 18.06
C GLU A 30 4.80 -5.83 16.77
N GLU A 31 5.75 -6.76 16.67
CA GLU A 31 6.50 -6.98 15.45
C GLU A 31 5.58 -7.37 14.28
N ALA A 32 4.60 -8.25 14.50
CA ALA A 32 3.62 -8.62 13.49
C ALA A 32 2.77 -7.42 13.03
N LYS A 33 2.36 -6.54 13.95
CA LYS A 33 1.64 -5.29 13.60
C LYS A 33 2.51 -4.35 12.76
N VAL A 34 3.79 -4.21 13.13
CA VAL A 34 4.75 -3.39 12.38
C VAL A 34 4.98 -3.96 10.98
N ASN A 35 5.17 -5.27 10.86
CA ASN A 35 5.32 -5.94 9.57
C ASN A 35 4.11 -5.71 8.67
N TYR A 36 2.89 -5.90 9.19
CA TYR A 36 1.67 -5.65 8.45
C TYR A 36 1.53 -4.19 8.01
N GLY A 37 1.83 -3.24 8.89
CA GLY A 37 1.83 -1.81 8.57
C GLY A 37 2.82 -1.46 7.46
N LEU A 38 4.04 -2.00 7.54
CA LEU A 38 5.09 -1.81 6.53
C LEU A 38 4.73 -2.46 5.19
N ALA A 39 4.14 -3.66 5.20
CA ALA A 39 3.70 -4.33 3.99
C ALA A 39 2.66 -3.49 3.24
N ILE A 40 1.63 -2.99 3.94
CA ILE A 40 0.63 -2.09 3.35
C ILE A 40 1.27 -0.80 2.84
N LEU A 41 2.21 -0.23 3.60
CA LEU A 41 2.90 0.99 3.19
C LEU A 41 3.67 0.78 1.89
N PHE A 42 4.48 -0.28 1.79
CA PHE A 42 5.28 -0.55 0.60
C PHE A 42 4.44 -0.88 -0.62
N ILE A 43 3.38 -1.68 -0.45
CA ILE A 43 2.45 -2.00 -1.55
C ILE A 43 1.81 -0.73 -2.09
N ASN A 44 1.31 0.17 -1.22
CA ASN A 44 0.69 1.40 -1.68
C ASN A 44 1.70 2.39 -2.27
N LEU A 45 2.92 2.47 -1.71
CA LEU A 45 3.98 3.31 -2.23
C LEU A 45 4.39 2.87 -3.64
N PHE A 46 4.57 1.57 -3.86
CA PHE A 46 4.93 1.04 -5.18
C PHE A 46 3.83 1.30 -6.22
N LYS A 47 2.56 1.08 -5.85
CA LYS A 47 1.41 1.43 -6.70
C LYS A 47 1.36 2.92 -7.04
N PHE A 48 1.62 3.77 -6.05
CA PHE A 48 1.62 5.22 -6.26
C PHE A 48 2.71 5.63 -7.25
N MET A 49 3.91 5.07 -7.12
CA MET A 49 5.02 5.28 -8.07
C MET A 49 4.62 4.85 -9.48
N LEU A 50 4.07 3.65 -9.66
CA LEU A 50 3.65 3.17 -10.98
C LEU A 50 2.57 4.06 -11.61
N ILE A 51 1.57 4.46 -10.84
CA ILE A 51 0.46 5.29 -11.34
C ILE A 51 0.96 6.67 -11.75
N TYR A 52 1.76 7.34 -10.91
CA TYR A 52 2.25 8.69 -11.20
C TYR A 52 3.28 8.72 -12.32
N VAL A 53 4.17 7.72 -12.40
CA VAL A 53 5.09 7.58 -13.53
C VAL A 53 4.32 7.37 -14.83
N SER A 54 3.31 6.50 -14.83
CA SER A 54 2.47 6.28 -16.02
C SER A 54 1.70 7.55 -16.41
N ALA A 55 1.12 8.26 -15.44
CA ALA A 55 0.38 9.51 -15.65
C ALA A 55 1.26 10.61 -16.25
N PHE A 56 2.53 10.67 -15.84
CA PHE A 56 3.51 11.59 -16.40
C PHE A 56 3.74 11.33 -17.89
N PHE A 57 3.97 10.08 -18.30
CA PHE A 57 4.14 9.73 -19.72
C PHE A 57 2.88 9.97 -20.56
N LEU A 58 1.70 9.77 -19.99
CA LEU A 58 0.42 10.00 -20.67
C LEU A 58 -0.05 11.47 -20.60
N HIS A 59 0.72 12.37 -20.01
CA HIS A 59 0.35 13.77 -19.74
C HIS A 59 -1.01 13.93 -19.01
N SER A 60 -1.41 12.94 -18.22
CA SER A 60 -2.70 12.88 -17.51
C SER A 60 -2.54 13.08 -15.99
N ILE A 61 -1.50 13.79 -15.57
CA ILE A 61 -1.14 13.95 -14.16
C ILE A 61 -2.23 14.65 -13.34
N LEU A 62 -2.88 15.67 -13.91
CA LEU A 62 -3.95 16.40 -13.24
C LEU A 62 -5.18 15.52 -13.00
N ALA A 63 -5.57 14.70 -13.99
CA ALA A 63 -6.66 13.75 -13.84
C ALA A 63 -6.37 12.76 -12.72
N VAL A 64 -5.17 12.16 -12.72
CA VAL A 64 -4.74 11.21 -11.68
C VAL A 64 -4.73 11.85 -10.28
N ILE A 65 -4.29 13.10 -10.15
CA ILE A 65 -4.33 13.86 -8.89
C ILE A 65 -5.79 14.04 -8.44
N THR A 66 -6.70 14.46 -9.33
CA THR A 66 -8.11 14.66 -8.96
C THR A 66 -8.80 13.36 -8.52
N THR A 67 -8.52 12.25 -9.20
CA THR A 67 -9.04 10.93 -8.82
C THR A 67 -8.46 10.46 -7.50
N HIS A 68 -7.17 10.66 -7.23
CA HIS A 68 -6.56 10.31 -5.95
C HIS A 68 -7.10 11.14 -4.78
N LEU A 69 -7.27 12.46 -4.95
CA LEU A 69 -7.89 13.32 -3.95
C LEU A 69 -9.32 12.88 -3.61
N SER A 70 -10.11 12.57 -4.63
CA SER A 70 -11.46 12.02 -4.47
C SER A 70 -11.46 10.70 -3.71
N PHE A 71 -10.55 9.79 -4.07
CA PHE A 71 -10.40 8.49 -3.40
C PHE A 71 -10.00 8.64 -1.94
N ILE A 72 -9.07 9.55 -1.62
CA ILE A 72 -8.65 9.85 -0.23
C ILE A 72 -9.84 10.36 0.59
N ALA A 73 -10.63 11.30 0.04
CA ALA A 73 -11.81 11.82 0.71
C ALA A 73 -12.80 10.69 1.01
N VAL A 74 -13.17 9.87 0.01
CA VAL A 74 -14.08 8.74 0.19
C VAL A 74 -13.54 7.77 1.25
N ARG A 75 -12.26 7.41 1.20
CA ARG A 75 -11.64 6.47 2.13
C ARG A 75 -11.59 7.01 3.56
N ARG A 76 -11.43 8.32 3.74
CA ARG A 76 -11.44 8.97 5.06
C ARG A 76 -12.80 8.86 5.75
N TYR A 77 -13.89 9.01 4.99
CA TYR A 77 -15.25 8.98 5.51
C TYR A 77 -15.87 7.58 5.56
N ALA A 78 -15.40 6.64 4.72
CA ALA A 78 -15.97 5.29 4.63
C ALA A 78 -15.47 4.30 5.70
N LYS A 79 -14.64 4.73 6.68
CA LYS A 79 -14.15 3.94 7.84
C LYS A 79 -13.76 2.47 7.57
N GLY A 80 -13.29 2.14 6.37
CA GLY A 80 -12.83 0.79 6.05
C GLY A 80 -13.80 -0.09 5.25
N TYR A 81 -14.69 0.47 4.42
CA TYR A 81 -15.20 -0.26 3.25
C TYR A 81 -14.03 -0.62 2.31
N HIS A 82 -13.31 -1.68 2.66
CA HIS A 82 -12.26 -2.27 1.85
C HIS A 82 -12.99 -2.98 0.69
N ALA A 83 -12.91 -2.43 -0.51
CA ALA A 83 -13.36 -3.18 -1.69
C ALA A 83 -12.63 -4.53 -1.67
N SER A 84 -13.40 -5.62 -1.75
CA SER A 84 -12.93 -6.99 -1.52
C SER A 84 -11.73 -7.42 -2.39
N ARG A 85 -11.35 -6.64 -3.42
CA ARG A 85 -10.20 -6.88 -4.29
C ARG A 85 -9.37 -5.61 -4.52
N SER A 86 -8.09 -5.66 -4.14
CA SER A 86 -7.12 -4.58 -4.31
C SER A 86 -6.93 -4.14 -5.78
N MET A 87 -7.13 -5.05 -6.74
CA MET A 87 -7.03 -4.77 -8.18
C MET A 87 -8.13 -3.85 -8.69
N ALA A 88 -9.36 -3.96 -8.18
CA ALA A 88 -10.46 -3.11 -8.60
C ALA A 88 -10.20 -1.64 -8.21
N CYS A 89 -9.61 -1.41 -7.03
CA CYS A 89 -9.20 -0.06 -6.62
C CYS A 89 -8.11 0.51 -7.52
N THR A 90 -7.11 -0.30 -7.88
CA THR A 90 -6.04 0.16 -8.78
C THR A 90 -6.59 0.53 -10.16
N LEU A 91 -7.53 -0.24 -10.70
CA LEU A 91 -8.16 0.04 -11.99
C LEU A 91 -9.02 1.31 -11.95
N TYR A 92 -9.80 1.50 -10.88
CA TYR A 92 -10.65 2.70 -10.70
C TYR A 92 -9.83 3.97 -10.44
N SER A 93 -8.64 3.85 -9.85
CA SER A 93 -7.72 4.99 -9.70
C SER A 93 -7.07 5.44 -11.01
N MET A 94 -7.22 4.66 -12.09
CA MET A 94 -6.67 4.99 -13.42
C MET A 94 -7.68 5.69 -14.35
N GLY A 95 -8.95 5.86 -13.94
CA GLY A 95 -10.01 6.51 -14.73
C GLY A 95 -11.26 6.78 -13.92
#